data_AF-J3DL70-F1
#
_entry.id   AF-J3DL70-F1
#
_cell.length_a   1.000
_cell.length_b   1.000
_cell.length_c   1.000
_cell.angle_alpha   90.00
_cell.angle_beta   90.00
_cell.angle_gamma   90.00
#
_symmetry.space_group_name_H-M   'P 1'
#
loop_
_entity.id
_entity.type
_entity.pdbx_description
1 polymer ?
#
loop_
_entity_poly.entity_id
_entity_poly.type
_entity_poly.pdbx_seq_one_letter_code
_entity_poly.pdbx_strand_id
1 'polypeptide(L)'
;MPFLSARKALIKHGWQPSASKELQPVGTAVELERIGIVEIERCTQGVQYCEFHYQKNSECLGISTTGEEVQELVVEAWDFKCP
;
A
#
# COMPACT_ATOMS: atom_id res chain seq x y z
N MET A 1 10.16 -8.08 1.44
CA MET A 1 9.95 -7.75 2.87
C MET A 1 8.44 -7.74 3.16
N PRO A 2 7.91 -8.23 4.30
CA PRO A 2 6.47 -8.18 4.57
C PRO A 2 5.92 -6.75 4.63
N PHE A 3 4.82 -6.48 3.93
CA PHE A 3 4.22 -5.15 3.81
C PHE A 3 3.85 -4.53 5.16
N LEU A 4 3.17 -5.28 6.05
CA LEU A 4 2.78 -4.75 7.36
C LEU A 4 3.99 -4.30 8.21
N SER A 5 5.14 -4.97 8.06
CA SER A 5 6.38 -4.58 8.71
C SER A 5 6.98 -3.32 8.09
N ALA A 6 6.98 -3.22 6.76
CA ALA A 6 7.42 -2.03 6.03
C ALA A 6 6.55 -0.81 6.38
N ARG A 7 5.22 -0.95 6.36
CA ARG A 7 4.25 0.08 6.77
C ARG A 7 4.55 0.61 8.17
N LYS A 8 4.75 -0.29 9.14
CA LYS A 8 5.09 0.10 10.52
C LYS A 8 6.37 0.93 10.58
N ALA A 9 7.39 0.58 9.79
CA ALA A 9 8.64 1.34 9.71
C ALA A 9 8.41 2.71 9.06
N LEU A 10 7.68 2.78 7.94
CA LEU A 10 7.37 4.03 7.23
C LEU A 10 6.66 5.04 8.15
N ILE A 11 5.60 4.59 8.83
CA ILE A 11 4.86 5.42 9.80
C ILE A 11 5.80 5.93 10.91
N LYS A 12 6.64 5.04 11.46
CA LYS A 12 7.63 5.42 12.49
C LYS A 12 8.64 6.47 11.98
N HIS A 13 8.97 6.44 10.69
CA HIS A 13 9.89 7.39 10.05
C HIS A 13 9.20 8.67 9.52
N GLY A 14 7.92 8.88 9.86
CA GLY A 14 7.17 10.10 9.55
C GLY A 14 6.55 10.12 8.15
N TRP A 15 6.49 8.98 7.46
CA TRP A 15 5.67 8.84 6.27
C TRP A 15 4.20 8.70 6.66
N GLN A 16 3.35 9.49 6.03
CA GLN A 16 1.93 9.53 6.30
C GLN A 16 1.20 8.74 5.21
N PRO A 17 0.33 7.79 5.57
CA PRO A 17 -0.58 7.15 4.62
C PRO A 17 -1.33 8.22 3.84
N SER A 18 -1.21 8.20 2.51
CA SER A 18 -1.94 9.11 1.63
C SER A 18 -3.10 8.33 1.02
N ALA A 19 -4.32 8.78 1.31
CA ALA A 19 -5.50 8.12 0.80
C ALA A 19 -5.62 8.33 -0.72
N SER A 20 -5.13 7.38 -1.49
CA SER A 20 -5.61 7.15 -2.85
C SER A 20 -6.92 6.38 -2.75
N LYS A 21 -7.93 6.81 -3.49
CA LYS A 21 -9.26 6.21 -3.40
C LYS A 21 -9.37 5.13 -4.46
N GLU A 22 -9.24 3.87 -4.08
CA GLU A 22 -9.67 2.78 -4.96
C GLU A 22 -11.19 2.95 -5.19
N LEU A 23 -11.57 3.20 -6.45
CA LEU A 23 -12.96 3.57 -6.77
C LEU A 23 -13.96 2.46 -6.42
N GLN A 24 -13.52 1.20 -6.47
CA GLN A 24 -14.31 0.01 -6.18
C GLN A 24 -13.38 -1.10 -5.64
N PRO A 25 -13.08 -1.11 -4.33
CA PRO A 25 -12.17 -2.09 -3.75
C PRO A 25 -12.72 -3.50 -3.89
N VAL A 26 -11.86 -4.43 -4.26
CA VAL A 26 -12.16 -5.86 -4.39
C VAL A 26 -11.05 -6.73 -3.82
N GLY A 27 -11.38 -7.95 -3.41
CA GLY A 27 -10.39 -8.92 -2.91
C GLY A 27 -9.57 -8.36 -1.75
N THR A 28 -8.24 -8.45 -1.86
CA THR A 28 -7.28 -8.00 -0.83
C THR A 28 -7.47 -6.53 -0.44
N ALA A 29 -7.89 -5.65 -1.36
CA ALA A 29 -8.15 -4.24 -1.05
C ALA A 29 -9.25 -4.07 0.00
N VAL A 30 -10.33 -4.86 -0.08
CA VAL A 30 -11.44 -4.82 0.90
C VAL A 30 -10.95 -5.19 2.29
N GLU A 31 -10.10 -6.20 2.38
CA GLU A 31 -9.54 -6.66 3.65
C GLU A 31 -8.56 -5.65 4.26
N LEU A 32 -7.75 -5.01 3.42
CA LEU A 32 -6.84 -3.93 3.82
C LEU A 32 -7.62 -2.72 4.37
N GLU A 33 -8.67 -2.28 3.67
CA GLU A 33 -9.54 -1.18 4.15
C GLU A 33 -10.23 -1.54 5.46
N ARG A 34 -10.73 -2.77 5.60
CA ARG A 34 -11.40 -3.26 6.83
C ARG A 34 -10.51 -3.16 8.06
N ILE A 35 -9.20 -3.28 7.90
CA ILE A 35 -8.22 -3.15 9.00
C ILE A 35 -7.61 -1.74 9.12
N GLY A 36 -8.15 -0.75 8.39
CA GLY A 36 -7.74 0.65 8.48
C GLY A 36 -6.49 1.01 7.69
N ILE A 37 -6.15 0.23 6.66
CA ILE A 37 -5.12 0.59 5.68
C ILE A 37 -5.83 1.37 4.57
N VAL A 38 -5.46 2.64 4.43
CA VAL A 38 -6.16 3.60 3.56
C VAL A 38 -5.26 4.12 2.44
N GLU A 39 -3.97 3.83 2.53
CA GLU A 39 -2.96 4.20 1.54
C GLU A 39 -3.02 3.37 0.24
N ILE A 40 -4.14 2.70 -0.07
CA ILE A 40 -4.25 1.76 -1.20
C ILE A 40 -4.55 2.54 -2.48
N GLU A 41 -3.72 2.44 -3.50
CA GLU A 41 -4.00 3.09 -4.79
C GLU A 41 -4.77 2.18 -5.72
N ARG A 42 -4.27 0.96 -5.85
CA ARG A 42 -4.89 -0.07 -6.67
C ARG A 42 -4.46 -1.43 -6.16
N CYS A 43 -5.39 -2.37 -6.17
CA CYS A 43 -5.07 -3.78 -6.19
C CYS A 43 -5.60 -4.42 -7.49
N THR A 44 -4.88 -5.40 -8.02
CA THR A 44 -5.27 -6.10 -9.26
C THR A 44 -5.66 -7.55 -8.96
N GLN A 45 -6.71 -8.02 -9.62
CA GLN A 45 -7.08 -9.44 -9.60
C GLN A 45 -6.28 -10.19 -10.67
N GLY A 46 -5.74 -11.37 -10.32
CA GLY A 46 -4.96 -12.23 -11.23
C GLY A 46 -3.44 -12.04 -11.15
N VAL A 47 -2.94 -10.81 -11.00
CA VAL A 47 -1.49 -10.52 -10.82
C VAL A 47 -1.12 -10.32 -9.34
N GLN A 48 -2.10 -10.45 -8.43
CA GLN A 48 -1.89 -10.41 -6.97
C GLN A 48 -1.03 -9.22 -6.54
N TYR A 49 -1.26 -8.07 -7.14
CA TYR A 49 -0.42 -6.89 -6.99
C TYR A 49 -1.23 -5.77 -6.34
N CYS A 50 -0.65 -5.12 -5.34
CA CYS A 50 -1.20 -3.91 -4.71
C CYS A 50 -0.16 -2.80 -4.67
N GLU A 51 -0.62 -1.57 -4.90
CA GLU A 51 0.18 -0.35 -4.83
C GLU A 51 -0.33 0.55 -3.72
N PHE A 52 0.61 1.16 -3.00
CA PHE A 52 0.33 1.99 -1.84
C PHE A 52 1.07 3.31 -1.89
N HIS A 53 0.45 4.37 -1.37
CA HIS A 53 1.01 5.71 -1.39
C HIS A 53 1.19 6.34 -0.01
N TYR A 54 2.38 6.91 0.19
CA TYR A 54 2.73 7.67 1.38
C TYR A 54 3.23 9.06 1.00
N GLN A 55 3.08 10.00 1.93
CA GLN A 55 3.57 11.37 1.79
C GLN A 55 4.42 11.77 2.99
N LYS A 56 5.47 12.54 2.72
CA LYS A 56 6.29 13.17 3.75
C LYS A 56 6.79 14.51 3.22
N ASN A 57 6.36 15.60 3.84
CA ASN A 57 6.62 16.96 3.36
C ASN A 57 6.15 17.13 1.89
N SER A 58 7.06 17.38 0.96
CA SER A 58 6.82 17.50 -0.48
C SER A 58 7.19 16.24 -1.27
N GLU A 59 7.51 15.13 -0.59
CA GLU A 59 7.88 13.87 -1.21
C GLU A 59 6.72 12.86 -1.14
N CYS A 60 6.54 12.11 -2.22
CA CYS A 60 5.63 10.98 -2.30
C CYS A 60 6.47 9.68 -2.35
N LEU A 61 5.91 8.60 -1.85
CA LEU A 61 6.51 7.27 -1.89
C LEU A 61 5.44 6.27 -2.34
N GLY A 62 5.66 5.65 -3.49
CA GLY A 62 4.92 4.50 -3.99
C GLY A 62 5.57 3.21 -3.51
N ILE A 63 4.75 2.29 -3.00
CA ILE A 63 5.16 0.94 -2.60
C ILE A 63 4.34 -0.06 -3.41
N SER A 64 5.03 -0.95 -4.11
CA SER A 64 4.43 -2.05 -4.84
C SER A 64 4.60 -3.35 -4.07
N THR A 65 3.56 -4.16 -4.01
CA THR A 65 3.58 -5.46 -3.33
C THR A 65 2.98 -6.56 -4.19
N THR A 66 3.36 -7.80 -3.89
CA THR A 66 2.67 -9.00 -4.39
C THR A 66 2.21 -9.91 -3.25
N GLY A 67 1.08 -10.59 -3.44
CA GLY A 67 0.50 -11.58 -2.52
C GLY A 67 -1.03 -11.62 -2.60
N GLU A 68 -1.65 -12.74 -2.22
CA GLU A 68 -3.11 -12.90 -2.22
C GLU A 68 -3.74 -12.35 -0.95
N GLU A 69 -3.18 -12.70 0.19
CA GLU A 69 -3.70 -12.33 1.50
C GLU A 69 -2.90 -11.19 2.12
N VAL A 70 -3.55 -10.41 3.00
CA VAL A 70 -2.93 -9.25 3.67
C VAL A 70 -1.63 -9.61 4.39
N GLN A 71 -1.58 -10.80 5.00
CA GLN A 71 -0.44 -11.31 5.75
C GLN A 71 0.71 -11.75 4.84
N GLU A 72 0.41 -12.07 3.58
CA GLU A 72 1.34 -12.59 2.59
C GLU A 72 1.89 -11.49 1.68
N LEU A 73 1.35 -10.27 1.74
CA LEU A 73 1.86 -9.16 0.94
C LEU A 73 3.34 -8.90 1.21
N VAL A 74 4.14 -9.00 0.16
CA VAL A 74 5.58 -8.74 0.15
C VAL A 74 5.86 -7.51 -0.70
N VAL A 75 6.64 -6.57 -0.18
CA VAL A 75 7.18 -5.43 -0.94
C VAL A 75 8.12 -5.94 -2.04
N GLU A 76 7.77 -5.60 -3.27
CA GLU A 76 8.52 -5.91 -4.50
C GLU A 76 9.34 -4.72 -4.97
N ALA A 77 8.75 -3.51 -4.92
CA ALA A 77 9.40 -2.29 -5.40
C ALA A 77 8.93 -1.06 -4.62
N TRP A 78 9.69 0.04 -4.75
CA TRP A 78 9.28 1.36 -4.31
C TRP A 78 9.86 2.44 -5.21
N ASP A 79 9.18 3.58 -5.29
CA ASP A 79 9.67 4.77 -5.98
C ASP A 79 9.18 6.06 -5.32
N PHE A 80 9.74 7.21 -5.72
CA PHE A 80 9.37 8.51 -5.19
C PHE A 80 8.44 9.28 -6.15
N LYS A 81 7.34 8.64 -6.55
CA LYS A 81 6.32 9.28 -7.39
C LYS A 81 5.03 9.54 -6.61
N CYS A 82 4.31 10.55 -7.08
CA CYS A 82 2.95 10.81 -6.63
C CYS A 82 1.95 10.13 -7.59
N PRO A 83 0.77 9.75 -7.09
CA PRO A 83 -0.37 9.36 -7.94
C PRO A 83 -0.80 10.50 -8.88
#